data_AF-A0A444JAL3-F1
#
_entry.id   AF-A0A444JAL3-F1
#
_cell.length_a   1.000
_cell.length_b   1.000
_cell.length_c   1.000
_cell.angle_alpha   90.00
_cell.angle_beta   90.00
_cell.angle_gamma   90.00
#
_symmetry.space_group_name_H-M   'P 1'
#
loop_
_entity.id
_entity.type
_entity.pdbx_description
1 polymer ?
#
loop_
_entity_poly.entity_id
_entity_poly.type
_entity_poly.pdbx_seq_one_letter_code
_entity_poly.pdbx_strand_id
1 'polypeptide(L)' 'MAILDKVFKAAMDLKASDIHVLPGEPFMIRRLGTMIRLKSQPLTADNCRKVILEILTPEQRKLLGKEMQLDLPTRSKD' A
#
# COMPACT_ATOMS: atom_id res chain seq x y z
N MET A 1 0.70 13.35 7.69
CA MET A 1 0.05 12.22 6.99
C MET A 1 1.10 11.29 6.44
N ALA A 2 1.00 10.01 6.77
CA ALA A 2 1.84 9.00 6.15
C ALA A 2 1.55 8.95 4.64
N ILE A 3 2.49 8.41 3.85
CA ILE A 3 2.32 8.32 2.39
C ILE A 3 1.07 7.50 2.07
N LEU A 4 0.85 6.42 2.82
CA LEU A 4 -0.26 5.51 2.58
C LEU A 4 -1.63 6.12 2.90
N ASP A 5 -1.73 7.04 3.88
CA ASP A 5 -3.01 7.74 4.15
C ASP A 5 -3.48 8.55 2.93
N LYS A 6 -2.54 9.17 2.20
CA LYS A 6 -2.86 9.88 0.95
C LYS A 6 -3.33 8.92 -0.14
N VAL A 7 -2.76 7.72 -0.20
CA VAL A 7 -3.15 6.69 -1.18
C VAL A 7 -4.52 6.11 -0.81
N PHE A 8 -4.79 5.86 0.47
CA PHE A 8 -6.11 5.46 0.97
C PHE A 8 -7.18 6.49 0.59
N LYS A 9 -6.91 7.77 0.83
CA LYS A 9 -7.82 8.86 0.42
C LYS A 9 -8.07 8.85 -1.09
N ALA A 10 -7.02 8.78 -1.90
CA ALA A 10 -7.16 8.73 -3.35
C ALA A 10 -7.96 7.51 -3.83
N ALA A 11 -7.75 6.33 -3.23
CA ALA A 11 -8.50 5.12 -3.55
C ALA A 11 -9.98 5.27 -3.19
N MET A 12 -10.31 5.86 -2.04
CA MET A 12 -11.69 6.15 -1.64
C MET A 12 -12.36 7.14 -2.60
N ASP A 13 -11.69 8.26 -2.90
CA ASP A 13 -12.19 9.29 -3.82
C ASP A 13 -12.47 8.72 -5.23
N LEU A 14 -11.62 7.80 -5.67
CA LEU A 14 -11.75 7.12 -6.98
C LEU A 14 -12.69 5.90 -6.95
N LYS A 15 -13.26 5.55 -5.79
CA LYS A 15 -14.08 4.34 -5.57
C LYS A 15 -13.36 3.07 -6.03
N ALA A 16 -12.08 2.95 -5.69
CA ALA A 16 -11.27 1.77 -5.96
C ALA A 16 -11.60 0.64 -4.97
N SER A 17 -11.49 -0.61 -5.45
CA SER A 17 -11.61 -1.81 -4.60
C SER A 17 -10.30 -2.16 -3.92
N ASP A 18 -9.17 -1.96 -4.61
CA ASP A 18 -7.85 -2.40 -4.18
C ASP A 18 -6.80 -1.31 -4.39
N ILE A 19 -5.79 -1.33 -3.52
CA ILE A 19 -4.53 -0.60 -3.70
C ILE A 19 -3.44 -1.64 -3.89
N HIS A 20 -2.59 -1.42 -4.89
CA HIS A 20 -1.45 -2.26 -5.19
C HIS A 20 -0.16 -1.44 -5.04
N VAL A 21 0.78 -1.98 -4.26
CA VAL A 21 2.08 -1.36 -3.94
C VAL A 21 3.16 -2.37 -4.30
N LEU A 22 3.89 -2.13 -5.39
CA LEU A 22 4.91 -3.04 -5.90
C LEU A 22 6.08 -2.29 -6.57
N PRO A 23 7.30 -2.83 -6.56
CA PRO A 23 8.45 -2.18 -7.17
C PRO A 23 8.31 -2.06 -8.69
N GLY A 24 8.87 -0.98 -9.26
CA GLY A 24 8.90 -0.74 -10.71
C GLY A 24 7.63 -0.10 -11.28
N GLU A 25 6.55 -0.03 -10.51
CA GLU A 25 5.29 0.61 -10.89
C GLU A 25 4.97 1.78 -9.94
N PRO A 26 4.23 2.81 -10.39
CA PRO A 26 3.67 3.80 -9.48
C PRO A 26 2.66 3.13 -8.54
N PHE A 27 2.09 3.89 -7.60
CA PHE A 27 0.91 3.38 -6.88
C PHE A 27 -0.19 3.01 -7.88
N MET A 28 -0.75 1.83 -7.70
CA MET A 28 -1.78 1.28 -8.57
C MET A 28 -3.06 1.13 -7.77
N ILE A 29 -4.20 1.30 -8.44
CA ILE A 29 -5.51 0.96 -7.89
C ILE A 29 -6.26 0.04 -8.83
N ARG A 30 -7.16 -0.78 -8.29
CA ARG A 30 -8.19 -1.47 -9.07
C ARG A 30 -9.50 -0.73 -8.94
N ARG A 31 -10.10 -0.36 -10.07
CA ARG A 31 -11.43 0.28 -10.11
C ARG A 31 -12.27 -0.41 -11.16
N LEU A 32 -13.43 -0.95 -10.75
CA LEU A 32 -14.35 -1.68 -11.63
C LEU A 32 -13.63 -2.75 -12.46
N GLY A 33 -12.78 -3.56 -11.81
CA GLY A 33 -11.98 -4.62 -12.44
C GLY A 33 -10.73 -4.16 -13.19
N THR A 34 -10.58 -2.85 -13.45
CA THR A 34 -9.47 -2.30 -14.25
C THR A 34 -8.33 -1.78 -13.39
N MET A 35 -7.10 -2.10 -13.78
CA MET A 35 -5.88 -1.57 -13.14
C MET A 35 -5.56 -0.16 -13.65
N ILE A 36 -5.40 0.80 -12.74
CA ILE A 36 -5.12 2.20 -13.05
C ILE A 36 -3.84 2.64 -12.34
N ARG A 37 -2.91 3.23 -13.09
CA ARG A 37 -1.71 3.90 -12.58
C ARG A 37 -2.07 5.26 -11.98
N LEU A 38 -1.77 5.48 -10.71
CA LEU A 38 -1.87 6.81 -10.10
C LEU A 38 -0.69 7.68 -10.54
N LYS A 39 -0.90 9.00 -10.52
CA LYS A 39 0.13 9.98 -10.85
C LYS A 39 1.17 10.06 -9.71
N SER A 40 2.13 9.15 -9.74
CA SER A 40 3.28 9.07 -8.83
C SER A 40 4.49 8.52 -9.58
N GLN A 41 5.68 8.66 -9.00
CA GLN A 41 6.88 8.02 -9.54
C GLN A 41 6.81 6.50 -9.34
N PRO A 42 7.43 5.70 -10.22
CA PRO A 42 7.64 4.28 -9.96
C PRO A 42 8.29 4.05 -8.59
N LEU A 43 7.76 3.09 -7.84
CA LEU A 43 8.23 2.77 -6.50
C LEU A 43 9.49 1.92 -6.58
N THR A 44 10.48 2.24 -5.75
CA THR A 44 11.61 1.33 -5.51
C THR A 44 11.22 0.26 -4.49
N ALA A 45 12.01 -0.82 -4.41
CA ALA A 45 11.83 -1.86 -3.38
C ALA A 45 11.87 -1.27 -1.95
N ASP A 46 12.77 -0.31 -1.71
CA ASP A 46 12.89 0.37 -0.42
C ASP A 46 11.67 1.26 -0.12
N ASN A 47 11.12 1.93 -1.14
CA ASN A 47 9.89 2.70 -0.98
C ASN A 47 8.70 1.79 -0.64
N CYS A 48 8.53 0.67 -1.35
CA CYS A 48 7.51 -0.31 -1.02
C CYS A 48 7.67 -0.83 0.41
N ARG A 49 8.89 -1.22 0.79
CA ARG A 49 9.18 -1.72 2.15
C ARG A 49 8.83 -0.68 3.20
N LYS A 50 9.23 0.58 3.02
CA LYS A 50 8.93 1.66 3.95
C LYS A 50 7.42 1.82 4.15
N VAL A 51 6.67 1.91 3.05
CA VAL A 51 5.21 2.10 3.06
C VAL A 51 4.48 0.92 3.71
N ILE A 52 4.86 -0.32 3.37
CA ILE A 52 4.24 -1.52 3.96
C ILE A 52 4.55 -1.59 5.46
N LEU A 53 5.79 -1.36 5.86
CA LEU A 53 6.17 -1.44 7.27
C LEU A 53 5.48 -0.36 8.12
N GLU A 54 5.19 0.83 7.57
CA GLU A 54 4.50 1.93 8.29
C GLU A 54 3.14 1.53 8.89
N ILE A 55 2.45 0.53 8.32
CA ILE A 55 1.16 0.02 8.85
C ILE A 55 1.30 -1.17 9.81
N LEU A 56 2.49 -1.75 9.94
CA LEU A 56 2.71 -2.95 10.76
C LEU A 56 3.23 -2.61 12.15
N THR A 57 2.72 -3.31 13.17
CA THR A 57 3.30 -3.32 14.51
C THR A 57 4.68 -4.01 14.52
N PRO A 58 5.54 -3.78 15.52
CA PRO A 58 6.83 -4.47 15.63
C PRO A 58 6.73 -6.00 15.54
N GLU A 59 5.70 -6.59 16.15
CA GLU A 59 5.43 -8.03 16.15
C GLU A 59 5.04 -8.51 14.75
N GLN A 60 4.14 -7.78 14.08
CA GLN A 60 3.74 -8.06 12.69
C GLN A 60 4.93 -7.97 11.73
N ARG A 61 5.85 -7.02 11.93
CA ARG A 61 7.08 -6.93 11.12
C ARG A 61 7.98 -8.15 11.28
N LYS A 62 8.13 -8.65 12.50
CA LYS A 62 8.88 -9.88 12.78
C LYS A 62 8.22 -11.09 12.12
N LEU A 63 6.88 -11.18 12.22
CA LEU A 63 6.11 -12.26 11.61
C LEU A 63 6.25 -12.25 10.09
N LEU A 64 6.08 -11.09 9.44
CA LEU A 64 6.29 -10.94 8.00
C LEU A 64 7.72 -11.32 7.58
N GLY A 65 8.74 -10.97 8.37
CA GLY A 65 10.13 -11.32 8.09
C GLY A 65 10.42 -12.83 8.19
N LYS A 66 9.67 -13.55 9.03
CA LYS A 66 9.82 -15.00 9.22
C LYS A 66 8.99 -15.81 8.21
N GLU A 67 7.74 -15.41 8.03
CA GLU A 67 6.74 -16.16 7.26
C GLU A 67 6.68 -15.72 5.79
N MET A 68 7.34 -14.60 5.44
CA MET A 68 7.36 -14.00 4.11
C MET A 68 5.98 -13.57 3.55
N GLN A 69 4.93 -13.68 4.37
CA GLN A 69 3.58 -13.22 4.09
C GLN A 69 2.87 -12.81 5.39
N LEU A 70 1.89 -11.92 5.29
CA LEU A 70 1.06 -11.52 6.42
C LEU A 70 -0.28 -10.95 5.93
N ASP A 71 -1.38 -11.54 6.39
CA ASP A 71 -2.72 -10.98 6.25
C ASP A 71 -3.12 -10.25 7.54
N LEU A 72 -3.59 -9.01 7.42
CA LEU A 72 -4.04 -8.21 8.57
C LEU A 72 -5.12 -7.20 8.18
N PRO A 73 -6.00 -6.80 9.11
CA PRO A 73 -6.77 -5.58 8.96
C PRO A 73 -5.88 -4.35 9.21
N THR A 74 -6.05 -3.29 8.43
CA THR A 74 -5.43 -1.98 8.65
C THR A 74 -6.47 -0.87 8.45
N ARG A 75 -6.19 0.33 8.99
CA ARG A 75 -7.04 1.51 8.83
C ARG A 75 -6.19 2.75 8.57
N SER A 76 -6.74 3.70 7.82
CA SER A 76 -6.16 5.04 7.69
C SER A 76 -6.04 5.68 9.07
N LYS A 77 -4.95 6.39 9.33
CA LYS A 77 -4.82 7.21 10.52
C LYS A 77 -5.36 8.61 10.16
N ASP A 78 -6.56 8.93 10.65
CA ASP A 78 -7.18 10.25 10.47
C ASP A 78 -6.30 11.38 11.03
#